data_AF-A0A432SFV4-F1
#
_entry.id   AF-A0A432SFV4-F1
#
_cell.length_a   1.000
_cell.length_b   1.000
_cell.length_c   1.000
_cell.angle_alpha   90.00
_cell.angle_beta   90.00
_cell.angle_gamma   90.00
#
_symmetry.space_group_name_H-M   'P 1'
#
loop_
_entity.id
_entity.type
_entity.pdbx_description
1 polymer ?
#
loop_
_entity_poly.entity_id
_entity_poly.type
_entity_poly.pdbx_seq_one_letter_code
_entity_poly.pdbx_strand_id
1 'polypeptide(L)'
;MVIPDNRTGFSMKVEGISLIRPDLYVIAAELGIQTKDVLFENKILTVYNTSKVCQEIVDDNALASFIAMAISISTDDISEMTAVKAKPKVLDMEGMFDDDDDDD
;
A
#
# COMPACT_ATOMS: atom_id res chain seq x y z
N MET A 1 -12.46 12.80 -14.12
CA MET A 1 -11.16 12.56 -14.80
C MET A 1 -10.54 11.28 -14.23
N VAL A 2 -10.07 10.35 -15.07
CA VAL A 2 -9.40 9.12 -14.60
C VAL A 2 -7.90 9.39 -14.55
N ILE A 3 -7.30 9.36 -13.36
CA ILE A 3 -5.84 9.45 -13.23
C ILE A 3 -5.29 8.01 -13.25
N PRO A 4 -4.48 7.64 -14.26
CA PRO A 4 -3.88 6.32 -14.31
C PRO A 4 -2.91 6.15 -13.13
N ASP A 5 -3.06 5.05 -12.39
CA ASP A 5 -2.10 4.64 -11.39
C ASP A 5 -1.26 3.47 -11.95
N ASN A 6 0.03 3.73 -12.16
CA ASN A 6 0.95 2.75 -12.74
C ASN A 6 1.79 2.03 -11.69
N ARG A 7 1.50 2.23 -10.40
CA ARG A 7 2.21 1.53 -9.32
C ARG A 7 1.94 0.03 -9.40
N THR A 8 3.01 -0.76 -9.34
CA THR A 8 2.96 -2.21 -9.19
C THR A 8 3.31 -2.57 -7.75
N GLY A 9 3.05 -3.81 -7.35
CA GLY A 9 3.34 -4.25 -6.01
C GLY A 9 2.87 -5.67 -5.75
N PHE A 10 2.74 -5.99 -4.48
CA PHE A 10 2.27 -7.29 -4.01
C PHE A 10 1.18 -7.10 -2.97
N SER A 11 0.13 -7.91 -3.08
CA SER A 11 -0.84 -8.11 -2.01
C SER A 11 -0.57 -9.44 -1.33
N MET A 12 -0.71 -9.46 -0.01
CA MET A 12 -0.60 -10.66 0.80
C MET A 12 -1.61 -10.60 1.94
N LYS A 13 -2.04 -11.77 2.38
CA LYS A 13 -2.90 -11.91 3.54
C LYS A 13 -2.04 -12.00 4.79
N VAL A 14 -2.37 -11.20 5.79
CA VAL A 14 -1.69 -11.18 7.08
C VAL A 14 -2.71 -11.58 8.15
N GLU A 15 -2.51 -12.76 8.74
CA GLU A 15 -3.35 -13.28 9.82
C GLU A 15 -2.74 -12.96 11.20
N GLY A 16 -3.52 -13.18 12.27
CA GLY A 16 -3.03 -13.04 13.64
C GLY A 16 -2.85 -11.62 14.16
N ILE A 17 -2.94 -10.58 13.32
CA ILE A 17 -2.80 -9.17 13.72
C ILE A 17 -3.77 -8.24 12.98
N SER A 18 -4.10 -7.13 13.63
CA SER A 18 -4.75 -5.98 12.99
C SER A 18 -3.73 -4.85 12.91
N LEU A 19 -3.37 -4.43 11.71
CA LEU A 19 -2.42 -3.34 11.52
C LEU A 19 -3.04 -1.99 11.85
N ILE A 20 -2.33 -1.21 12.66
CA ILE A 20 -2.65 0.18 12.96
C ILE A 20 -1.77 1.12 12.13
N ARG A 21 -2.14 2.41 12.07
CA ARG A 21 -1.39 3.41 11.29
C ARG A 21 0.12 3.44 11.58
N PRO A 22 0.59 3.34 12.85
CA PRO A 22 2.02 3.23 13.15
C PRO A 22 2.72 2.06 12.44
N ASP A 23 2.08 0.88 12.38
CA ASP A 23 2.65 -0.30 11.73
C ASP A 23 2.88 -0.05 10.23
N LEU A 24 1.91 0.60 9.58
CA LEU A 24 2.03 0.97 8.17
C LEU A 24 3.19 1.94 7.92
N TYR A 25 3.48 2.82 8.88
CA TYR A 25 4.62 3.72 8.82
C TYR A 25 5.95 2.97 8.96
N VAL A 26 6.02 2.00 9.86
CA VAL A 26 7.21 1.15 10.05
C VAL A 26 7.47 0.32 8.79
N ILE A 27 6.46 -0.35 8.24
CA ILE A 27 6.58 -1.11 6.99
C ILE A 27 7.10 -0.21 5.86
N ALA A 28 6.54 1.00 5.72
CA ALA A 28 6.96 1.92 4.68
C ALA A 28 8.42 2.35 4.84
N ALA A 29 8.86 2.61 6.08
CA ALA A 29 10.23 2.99 6.39
C ALA A 29 11.23 1.87 6.07
N GLU A 30 10.93 0.63 6.49
CA GLU A 30 11.77 -0.55 6.24
C GLU A 30 11.93 -0.84 4.73
N LEU A 31 10.86 -0.62 3.95
CA LEU A 31 10.89 -0.83 2.50
C LEU A 31 11.37 0.41 1.72
N GLY A 32 11.66 1.51 2.40
CA GLY A 32 12.08 2.77 1.78
C GLY A 32 11.04 3.37 0.82
N ILE A 33 9.75 3.16 1.09
CA ILE A 33 8.61 3.67 0.31
C ILE A 33 7.80 4.68 1.12
N GLN A 34 6.81 5.31 0.49
CA GLN A 34 5.92 6.24 1.20
C GLN A 34 4.80 5.46 1.92
N THR A 35 4.29 5.97 3.04
CA THR A 35 3.17 5.33 3.75
C THR A 35 1.92 5.19 2.87
N LYS A 36 1.71 6.07 1.89
CA LYS A 36 0.62 5.98 0.90
C LYS A 36 0.75 4.79 -0.08
N ASP A 37 1.93 4.18 -0.11
CA ASP A 37 2.24 2.99 -0.92
C ASP A 37 1.97 1.70 -0.14
N VAL A 38 1.56 1.80 1.13
CA VAL A 38 1.17 0.68 1.99
C VAL A 38 -0.33 0.81 2.29
N LEU A 39 -1.10 -0.20 1.94
CA LEU A 39 -2.54 -0.28 2.18
C LEU A 39 -2.85 -1.55 2.96
N PHE A 40 -3.70 -1.44 3.96
CA PHE A 40 -4.19 -2.61 4.69
C PHE A 40 -5.71 -2.55 4.81
N GLU A 41 -6.39 -3.53 4.21
CA GLU A 41 -7.84 -3.62 4.21
C GLU A 41 -8.26 -5.09 4.22
N ASN A 42 -9.24 -5.46 5.05
CA ASN A 42 -9.76 -6.84 5.13
C ASN A 42 -8.68 -7.91 5.32
N LYS A 43 -7.68 -7.64 6.17
CA LYS A 43 -6.49 -8.50 6.39
C LYS A 43 -5.55 -8.65 5.19
N ILE A 44 -5.77 -7.89 4.13
CA ILE A 44 -4.91 -7.88 2.95
C ILE A 44 -4.00 -6.66 3.05
N LEU A 45 -2.71 -6.93 3.18
CA LEU A 45 -1.65 -5.93 3.08
C LEU A 45 -1.22 -5.82 1.61
N THR A 46 -1.33 -4.63 1.05
CA THR A 46 -0.83 -4.30 -0.29
C THR A 46 0.33 -3.33 -0.17
N VAL A 47 1.45 -3.67 -0.78
CA VAL A 47 2.69 -2.89 -0.79
C VAL A 47 3.05 -2.58 -2.24
N TYR A 48 3.12 -1.29 -2.59
CA TYR A 48 3.61 -0.87 -3.89
C TYR A 48 5.12 -0.63 -3.86
N ASN A 49 5.85 -1.29 -4.77
CA ASN A 49 7.30 -1.26 -4.86
C ASN A 49 7.80 -0.02 -5.61
N THR A 50 7.53 1.17 -5.04
CA THR A 50 7.85 2.46 -5.66
C THR A 50 9.31 2.89 -5.49
N SER A 51 10.09 2.18 -4.68
CA SER A 51 11.51 2.45 -4.41
C SER A 51 12.40 1.33 -4.95
N LYS A 52 13.66 1.67 -5.26
CA LYS A 52 14.68 0.68 -5.66
C LYS A 52 14.92 -0.35 -4.56
N VAL A 53 14.96 0.10 -3.31
CA VAL A 53 15.15 -0.76 -2.14
C VAL A 53 14.03 -1.80 -2.04
N CYS A 54 12.78 -1.37 -2.19
CA CYS A 54 11.65 -2.30 -2.18
C CYS A 54 11.69 -3.27 -3.36
N GLN A 55 12.16 -2.83 -4.54
CA GLN A 55 12.33 -3.71 -5.69
C GLN A 55 13.41 -4.77 -5.45
N GLU A 56 14.55 -4.40 -4.88
CA GLU A 56 15.63 -5.35 -4.54
C GLU A 56 15.13 -6.40 -3.53
N ILE A 57 14.37 -5.99 -2.50
CA ILE A 57 13.77 -6.91 -1.52
C ILE A 57 12.77 -7.88 -2.19
N VAL A 58 12.02 -7.41 -3.18
CA VAL A 58 11.11 -8.25 -3.98
C VAL A 58 11.89 -9.24 -4.83
N ASP A 59 12.93 -8.77 -5.52
CA ASP A 59 13.76 -9.58 -6.42
C ASP A 59 14.51 -10.68 -5.65
N ASP A 60 14.87 -10.41 -4.40
CA ASP A 60 15.47 -11.36 -3.46
C ASP A 60 14.45 -12.31 -2.79
N ASN A 61 13.16 -12.20 -3.12
CA ASN A 61 12.07 -12.96 -2.51
C ASN A 61 12.01 -12.81 -0.97
N ALA A 62 12.42 -11.65 -0.46
CA ALA A 62 12.54 -11.36 0.97
C ALA A 62 11.38 -10.52 1.53
N LEU A 63 10.44 -10.07 0.70
CA LEU A 63 9.37 -9.15 1.08
C LEU A 63 8.56 -9.63 2.31
N ALA A 64 8.15 -10.90 2.32
CA ALA A 64 7.40 -11.46 3.45
C ALA A 64 8.21 -11.41 4.76
N SER A 65 9.52 -11.69 4.71
CA SER A 65 10.40 -11.64 5.87
C SER A 65 10.57 -10.22 6.41
N PHE A 66 10.75 -9.24 5.52
CA PHE A 66 10.84 -7.82 5.91
C PHE A 66 9.55 -7.33 6.57
N ILE A 67 8.41 -7.68 6.00
CA ILE A 67 7.12 -7.33 6.59
C ILE A 67 6.95 -8.00 7.94
N ALA A 68 7.18 -9.32 8.03
CA ALA A 68 7.08 -10.06 9.29
C ALA A 68 7.94 -9.43 10.40
N MET A 69 9.17 -9.02 10.06
CA MET A 69 10.06 -8.31 10.97
C MET A 69 9.52 -6.93 11.37
N ALA A 70 9.04 -6.14 10.42
CA ALA A 70 8.54 -4.77 10.65
C ALA A 70 7.37 -4.73 11.66
N ILE A 71 6.51 -5.76 11.66
CA ILE A 71 5.33 -5.84 12.54
C ILE A 71 5.43 -6.95 13.59
N SER A 72 6.62 -7.54 13.76
CA SER A 72 6.92 -8.54 14.78
C SER A 72 5.97 -9.76 14.78
N ILE A 73 5.70 -10.32 13.60
CA ILE A 73 4.90 -11.55 13.41
C ILE A 73 5.75 -12.68 12.81
N SER A 74 5.20 -13.90 12.74
CA SER A 74 5.83 -14.98 11.96
C SER A 74 5.58 -14.78 10.47
N THR A 75 6.54 -15.21 9.63
CA THR A 75 6.29 -15.35 8.19
C THR A 75 5.20 -16.37 7.87
N ASP A 76 4.92 -17.32 8.78
CA ASP A 76 3.85 -18.30 8.62
C ASP A 76 2.45 -17.67 8.68
N ASP A 77 2.33 -16.48 9.30
CA ASP A 77 1.10 -15.71 9.36
C ASP A 77 0.86 -14.89 8.06
N ILE A 78 1.81 -14.95 7.11
CA ILE A 78 1.73 -14.30 5.80
C ILE A 78 1.45 -15.35 4.72
N SER A 79 0.41 -15.13 3.93
CA SER A 79 -0.02 -16.06 2.89
C SER A 79 -0.58 -15.35 1.67
N GLU A 80 -0.91 -16.11 0.62
CA GLU A 80 -1.63 -15.62 -0.56
C GLU A 80 -0.92 -14.45 -1.29
N MET A 81 0.42 -14.47 -1.30
CA MET A 81 1.20 -13.41 -1.94
C MET A 81 0.99 -13.41 -3.45
N THR A 82 0.54 -12.28 -3.98
CA THR A 82 0.11 -12.10 -5.37
C THR A 82 0.56 -10.74 -5.89
N ALA A 83 1.03 -10.70 -7.13
CA ALA A 83 1.40 -9.45 -7.79
C ALA A 83 0.14 -8.63 -8.14
N VAL A 84 0.18 -7.32 -7.90
CA VAL A 84 -0.94 -6.42 -8.14
C VAL A 84 -0.50 -5.14 -8.85
N LYS A 85 -1.47 -4.50 -9.51
CA LYS A 85 -1.33 -3.16 -10.07
C LYS A 85 -2.34 -2.24 -9.40
N ALA A 86 -1.93 -1.03 -9.06
CA ALA A 86 -2.79 -0.03 -8.46
C ALA A 86 -3.99 0.27 -9.36
N LYS A 87 -5.15 0.43 -8.74
CA LYS A 87 -6.38 0.80 -9.45
C LYS A 87 -6.33 2.28 -9.82
N PRO A 88 -6.77 2.66 -11.03
CA PRO A 88 -6.89 4.08 -11.40
C PRO A 88 -7.80 4.81 -10.41
N LYS A 89 -7.43 6.03 -10.05
CA LYS A 89 -8.29 6.87 -9.22
C LYS A 89 -9.28 7.59 -10.13
N VAL A 90 -10.57 7.36 -9.92
CA VAL A 90 -11.63 8.19 -10.48
C VAL A 90 -11.76 9.41 -9.57
N LEU A 91 -11.49 10.60 -10.11
CA LEU A 91 -11.89 11.83 -9.45
C LEU A 91 -13.38 12.04 -9.78
N ASP A 92 -14.24 11.80 -8.79
CA ASP A 92 -15.62 12.26 -8.83
C ASP A 92 -15.60 13.78 -8.71
N MET A 93 -16.04 14.44 -9.78
CA MET A 93 -16.05 15.90 -9.92
C MET A 93 -17.28 16.53 -9.25
N GLU A 94 -17.96 15.81 -8.36
CA GLU A 94 -19.26 16.17 -7.77
C GLU A 94 -19.16 17.16 -6.59
N GLY A 95 -18.11 18.00 -6.56
CA GLY A 95 -17.93 19.01 -5.51
C GLY A 95 -16.96 20.14 -5.86
N MET A 96 -16.69 20.37 -7.14
CA MET A 96 -15.84 21.48 -7.62
C MET A 96 -16.64 22.65 -8.22
N PHE A 97 -17.97 22.64 -8.10
CA PHE A 97 -18.86 23.72 -8.52
C PHE A 97 -19.80 24.07 -7.37
N ASP A 98 -19.25 24.55 -6.27
CA ASP A 98 -19.97 25.33 -5.25
C ASP A 98 -18.97 26.41 -4.78
N ASP A 99 -18.51 27.21 -5.74
CA ASP A 99 -17.94 28.52 -5.47
C ASP A 99 -19.06 29.47 -5.88
N ASP A 100 -19.75 30.00 -4.87
CA ASP A 100 -20.80 31.00 -4.94
C ASP A 100 -20.53 32.02 -6.07
N ASP A 101 -21.39 32.05 -7.08
CA ASP A 101 -21.65 33.25 -7.89
C ASP A 101 -22.29 34.30 -6.96
N ASP A 102 -21.46 34.91 -6.12
CA ASP A 102 -21.73 36.17 -5.43
C ASP A 102 -21.14 37.29 -6.33
N ASP A 103 -21.85 37.69 -7.39
CA ASP A 103 -21.82 39.08 -7.86
C ASP A 103 -22.98 39.41 -8.84
N ASP A 104 -23.71 40.47 -8.46
CA ASP A 104 -24.80 41.26 -9.10
C ASP A 104 -26.26 40.76 -9.15
#